data_AF-A3BIR1-F1
#
_entry.id   AF-A3BIR1-F1
#
_cell.length_a   1.000
_cell.length_b   1.000
_cell.length_c   1.000
_cell.angle_alpha   90.00
_cell.angle_beta   90.00
_cell.angle_gamma   90.00
#
_symmetry.space_group_name_H-M   'P 1'
#
loop_
_entity.id
_entity.type
_entity.pdbx_description
1 polymer ?
#
loop_
_entity_poly.entity_id
_entity_poly.type
_entity_poly.pdbx_seq_one_letter_code
_entity_poly.pdbx_strand_id
1 'polypeptide(L)' 'MAAKAQAVLLLSLVASLAAALGAQGICNMSNGDFKLCQPAAAVSDPTDGPSAECCAALGEADLACICR' A
#
# COMPACT_ATOMS: atom_id res chain seq x y z
N MET A 1 35.88 5.19 -15.06
CA MET A 1 34.59 5.48 -15.74
C MET A 1 33.59 4.33 -15.61
N ALA A 2 33.98 3.08 -15.93
CA ALA A 2 33.08 1.92 -15.88
C ALA A 2 32.40 1.66 -14.51
N ALA A 3 33.14 1.73 -13.39
CA ALA A 3 32.57 1.45 -12.07
C ALA A 3 31.44 2.42 -11.65
N LYS A 4 31.53 3.70 -12.04
CA LYS A 4 30.47 4.69 -11.77
C LYS A 4 29.19 4.39 -12.57
N ALA A 5 29.33 3.99 -13.83
CA ALA A 5 28.19 3.62 -14.66
C ALA A 5 27.45 2.38 -14.11
N GLN A 6 28.19 1.38 -13.65
CA GLN A 6 27.62 0.18 -13.01
C GLN A 6 26.86 0.52 -11.72
N ALA A 7 27.41 1.40 -10.87
CA ALA A 7 26.75 1.83 -9.65
C ALA A 7 25.44 2.61 -9.93
N VAL A 8 25.44 3.48 -10.94
CA VAL A 8 24.23 4.23 -11.34
C VAL A 8 23.15 3.29 -11.88
N LEU A 9 23.52 2.30 -12.70
CA LEU A 9 22.57 1.29 -13.19
C LEU A 9 21.95 0.49 -12.03
N LEU A 10 22.76 0.03 -11.09
CA LEU A 10 22.27 -0.67 -9.89
C LEU A 10 21.33 0.21 -9.06
N LEU A 11 21.70 1.46 -8.81
CA LEU A 11 20.84 2.43 -8.09
C LEU A 11 19.51 2.65 -8.82
N SER A 12 19.51 2.80 -10.15
CA SER A 12 18.27 2.96 -10.92
C SER A 12 17.38 1.73 -10.86
N LEU A 13 17.97 0.52 -10.84
CA LEU A 13 17.23 -0.74 -10.72
C LEU A 13 16.59 -0.88 -9.34
N VAL A 14 17.33 -0.55 -8.27
CA VAL A 14 16.80 -0.58 -6.90
C VAL A 14 15.68 0.45 -6.73
N ALA A 15 15.85 1.67 -7.25
CA ALA A 15 14.83 2.71 -7.16
C ALA A 15 13.55 2.33 -7.91
N SER A 16 13.66 1.71 -9.09
CA SER A 16 12.51 1.24 -9.86
C SER A 16 11.80 0.07 -9.20
N LEU A 17 12.52 -0.88 -8.58
CA LEU A 17 11.89 -1.92 -7.75
C LEU A 17 11.16 -1.32 -6.55
N ALA A 18 11.78 -0.40 -5.82
CA ALA A 18 11.15 0.24 -4.66
C ALA A 18 9.87 1.02 -5.04
N ALA A 19 9.92 1.74 -6.16
CA ALA A 19 8.75 2.41 -6.72
C ALA A 19 7.67 1.42 -7.17
N ALA A 20 8.06 0.28 -7.75
CA ALA A 20 7.13 -0.76 -8.15
C ALA A 20 6.48 -1.46 -6.94
N LEU A 21 7.17 -1.61 -5.81
CA LEU A 21 6.57 -2.07 -4.56
C LEU A 21 5.57 -1.04 -4.01
N GLY A 22 5.94 0.24 -4.02
CA GLY A 22 5.05 1.33 -3.61
C GLY A 22 3.87 1.56 -4.56
N ALA A 23 3.96 1.13 -5.82
CA ALA A 23 2.89 1.30 -6.80
C ALA A 23 1.72 0.32 -6.62
N GLN A 24 1.87 -0.73 -5.81
CA GLN A 24 0.84 -1.75 -5.64
C GLN A 24 -0.22 -1.37 -4.59
N GLY A 25 0.07 -0.34 -3.78
CA GLY A 25 -0.83 0.12 -2.73
C GLY A 25 -0.62 1.58 -2.32
N ILE A 26 -1.66 2.20 -1.78
CA ILE A 26 -1.62 3.50 -1.13
C ILE A 26 -1.54 3.27 0.37
N CYS A 27 -0.61 3.94 1.05
CA CYS A 27 -0.47 3.88 2.50
C CYS A 27 -0.35 2.44 3.05
N ASN A 28 0.46 1.62 2.37
CA ASN A 28 0.65 0.19 2.65
C ASN A 28 -0.64 -0.67 2.52
N MET A 29 -1.63 -0.22 1.76
CA MET A 29 -2.83 -0.99 1.40
C MET A 29 -3.03 -1.02 -0.11
N SER A 30 -3.25 -2.21 -0.66
CA SER A 30 -3.70 -2.36 -2.05
C SER A 30 -5.16 -1.90 -2.22
N ASN A 31 -5.58 -1.68 -3.46
CA ASN A 31 -6.99 -1.46 -3.77
C ASN A 31 -7.88 -2.65 -3.34
N GLY A 32 -7.33 -3.87 -3.34
CA GLY A 32 -8.02 -5.05 -2.84
C GLY A 32 -8.29 -4.96 -1.35
N ASP A 33 -7.29 -4.51 -0.58
CA ASP A 33 -7.40 -4.36 0.86
C ASP A 33 -8.45 -3.31 1.25
N PHE A 34 -8.49 -2.17 0.54
CA PHE A 34 -9.53 -1.15 0.78
C PHE A 34 -10.94 -1.68 0.51
N LYS A 35 -11.13 -2.55 -0.48
CA LYS A 35 -12.43 -3.17 -0.78
C LYS A 35 -12.91 -4.09 0.33
N LEU A 36 -12.02 -4.73 1.08
CA LEU A 36 -12.40 -5.54 2.24
C LEU A 36 -13.03 -4.68 3.34
N CYS A 37 -12.63 -3.42 3.44
CA CYS A 37 -13.13 -2.48 4.43
C CYS A 37 -14.39 -1.71 3.99
N GLN A 38 -14.68 -1.66 2.68
CA GLN A 38 -15.82 -0.89 2.14
C GLN A 38 -17.18 -1.22 2.76
N PRO A 39 -17.55 -2.49 3.06
CA PRO A 39 -18.86 -2.78 3.66
C PRO A 39 -19.05 -2.15 5.04
N ALA A 40 -17.99 -2.10 5.86
CA ALA A 40 -18.05 -1.48 7.18
C ALA A 40 -17.92 0.05 7.11
N ALA A 41 -17.23 0.57 6.07
CA ALA A 41 -17.07 2.00 5.83
C ALA A 41 -18.16 2.58 4.91
N ALA A 42 -19.21 1.81 4.59
CA ALA A 42 -20.28 2.26 3.70
C ALA A 42 -21.07 3.41 4.34
N VAL A 43 -21.44 4.40 3.53
CA VAL A 43 -22.24 5.55 3.99
C VAL A 43 -23.67 5.14 4.33
N SER A 44 -24.21 4.18 3.59
CA SER A 44 -25.56 3.63 3.78
C SER A 44 -25.47 2.16 4.10
N ASP A 45 -26.22 1.73 5.11
CA ASP A 45 -26.30 0.34 5.58
C ASP A 45 -24.91 -0.30 5.85
N PRO A 46 -24.05 0.31 6.69
CA PRO A 46 -22.79 -0.29 7.07
C PRO A 46 -23.01 -1.59 7.84
N THR A 47 -22.09 -2.53 7.68
CA THR A 47 -22.06 -3.73 8.52
C THR A 47 -21.76 -3.35 9.97
N ASP A 48 -22.15 -4.20 10.93
CA ASP A 48 -21.93 -3.96 12.37
C ASP A 48 -20.44 -3.79 12.75
N GLY A 49 -19.54 -4.25 11.88
CA GLY A 49 -18.11 -4.02 11.98
C GLY A 49 -17.34 -4.47 10.74
N PRO A 50 -16.03 -4.18 10.70
CA PRO A 50 -15.11 -4.67 9.66
C PRO A 50 -14.93 -6.19 9.71
N SER A 51 -14.63 -6.79 8.56
CA SER A 51 -14.23 -8.19 8.49
C SER A 51 -12.87 -8.40 9.16
N ALA A 52 -12.55 -9.65 9.51
CA ALA A 52 -11.24 -10.00 10.05
C ALA A 52 -10.12 -9.67 9.06
N GLU A 53 -10.35 -9.84 7.76
CA GLU A 53 -9.37 -9.50 6.73
C GLU A 53 -9.15 -7.98 6.60
N CYS A 54 -10.22 -7.18 6.69
CA CYS A 54 -10.07 -5.73 6.74
C CYS A 54 -9.25 -5.30 7.96
N CYS A 55 -9.53 -5.85 9.14
CA CYS A 55 -8.75 -5.55 10.35
C CYS A 55 -7.27 -5.96 10.22
N ALA A 56 -6.99 -7.11 9.61
CA ALA A 56 -5.62 -7.55 9.37
C ALA A 56 -4.88 -6.58 8.43
N ALA A 57 -5.53 -6.14 7.34
CA ALA A 57 -4.95 -5.17 6.42
C ALA A 57 -4.73 -3.80 7.08
N LEU A 58 -5.70 -3.32 7.86
CA LEU A 58 -5.57 -2.08 8.62
C LEU A 58 -4.46 -2.15 9.68
N GLY A 59 -4.18 -3.33 10.24
CA GLY A 59 -3.09 -3.54 11.18
C GLY A 59 -1.69 -3.31 10.59
N GLU A 60 -1.57 -3.44 9.26
CA GLU A 60 -0.33 -3.19 8.51
C GLU A 60 -0.34 -1.80 7.84
N ALA A 61 -1.49 -1.13 7.80
CA ALA A 61 -1.67 0.12 7.07
C ALA A 61 -0.96 1.31 7.72
N ASP A 62 -0.49 2.26 6.90
CA ASP A 62 -0.04 3.56 7.38
C ASP A 62 -1.25 4.49 7.58
N LEU A 63 -1.82 4.46 8.78
CA LEU A 63 -2.99 5.28 9.14
C LEU A 63 -2.69 6.79 9.07
N ALA A 64 -1.44 7.20 9.33
CA ALA A 64 -1.07 8.62 9.23
C ALA A 64 -1.07 9.09 7.77
N CYS A 65 -0.73 8.20 6.83
CA CYS A 65 -0.88 8.43 5.40
C CYS A 65 -2.35 8.41 4.95
N ILE A 66 -3.17 7.46 5.44
CA ILE A 66 -4.59 7.34 5.06
C ILE A 66 -5.39 8.59 5.48
N CYS A 67 -5.06 9.17 6.64
CA CYS A 67 -5.75 10.35 7.16
C CYS A 67 -5.25 11.69 6.56
N ARG A 68 -4.40 11.68 5.54
CA ARG A 68 -3.99 12.89 4.80
C ARG A 68 -5.01 13.27 3.74
#